data_AF-A0A561WJY3-F1
#
_entry.id   AF-A0A561WJY3-F1
#
_cell.length_a   1.000
_cell.length_b   1.000
_cell.length_c   1.000
_cell.angle_alpha   90.00
_cell.angle_beta   90.00
_cell.angle_gamma   90.00
#
_symmetry.space_group_name_H-M   'P 1'
#
loop_
_entity.id
_entity.type
_entity.pdbx_description
1 polymer ?
#
loop_
_entity_poly.entity_id
_entity_poly.type
_entity_poly.pdbx_seq_one_letter_code
_entity_poly.pdbx_strand_id
1 'polypeptide(L)'
;MVTGGSLPGPGQLRLDPDSVAAAGRDLAAVAQRLADDVAGLQSAVGASDPFGTGESTLVVAAAYRAVVETALDALGSYTEQLGFAAATLVMQARSVAAADADGAAALSAAAAGAAGAVSLPGGVAGTGGSAGGGE
;
A
#
# COMPACT_ATOMS: atom_id res chain seq x y z
N MET A 1 38.44 22.03 -15.14
CA MET A 1 37.79 20.80 -15.65
C MET A 1 37.12 20.15 -14.45
N VAL A 2 35.86 20.53 -14.19
CA VAL A 2 35.09 20.05 -13.03
C VAL A 2 34.21 18.91 -13.52
N THR A 3 34.50 17.71 -13.04
CA THR A 3 33.68 16.51 -13.16
C THR A 3 32.35 16.76 -12.45
N GLY A 4 31.27 16.87 -13.22
CA GLY A 4 29.92 16.98 -12.69
C GLY A 4 29.54 15.72 -11.95
N GLY A 5 29.57 15.77 -10.62
CA GLY A 5 28.95 14.76 -9.78
C GLY A 5 27.43 14.87 -9.91
N SER A 6 26.80 13.84 -10.49
CA SER A 6 25.35 13.65 -10.38
C SER A 6 25.01 13.52 -8.90
N LEU A 7 24.40 14.58 -8.35
CA LEU A 7 23.76 14.52 -7.05
C LEU A 7 22.64 13.47 -7.11
N PRO A 8 22.58 12.50 -6.18
CA PRO A 8 21.42 11.65 -6.06
C PRO A 8 20.20 12.55 -5.81
N GLY A 9 19.23 12.54 -6.73
CA GLY A 9 17.98 13.27 -6.58
C GLY A 9 17.24 12.86 -5.30
N PRO A 10 16.29 13.68 -4.81
CA PRO A 10 15.56 13.43 -3.57
C PRO A 10 15.03 12.00 -3.57
N GLY A 11 15.50 11.22 -2.59
CA GLY A 11 15.38 9.77 -2.53
C GLY A 11 13.97 9.29 -2.84
N GLN A 12 13.79 8.76 -4.05
CA GLN A 12 12.59 8.05 -4.44
C GLN A 12 12.61 6.73 -3.68
N LEU A 13 11.90 6.68 -2.55
CA LEU A 13 11.61 5.45 -1.84
C LEU A 13 10.86 4.54 -2.80
N ARG A 14 11.57 3.53 -3.33
CA ARG A 14 10.97 2.47 -4.14
C ARG A 14 10.16 1.59 -3.19
N LEU A 15 8.90 1.96 -2.99
CA LEU A 15 7.95 1.15 -2.24
C LEU A 15 7.43 0.05 -3.15
N ASP A 16 7.64 -1.19 -2.72
CA ASP A 16 7.04 -2.34 -3.38
C ASP A 16 5.52 -2.38 -3.05
N PRO A 17 4.63 -2.25 -4.05
CA PRO A 17 3.19 -2.18 -3.79
C PRO A 17 2.65 -3.44 -3.11
N ASP A 18 3.24 -4.61 -3.37
CA ASP A 18 2.85 -5.85 -2.71
C ASP A 18 3.17 -5.82 -1.21
N SER A 19 4.36 -5.30 -0.84
CA SER A 19 4.72 -5.08 0.57
C SER A 19 3.77 -4.12 1.29
N VAL A 20 3.32 -3.05 0.62
CA VAL A 20 2.37 -2.08 1.20
C VAL A 20 0.98 -2.70 1.35
N ALA A 21 0.53 -3.48 0.37
CA ALA A 21 -0.73 -4.21 0.45
C ALA A 21 -0.71 -5.33 1.52
N ALA A 22 0.44 -5.97 1.75
CA ALA A 22 0.62 -6.91 2.85
C ALA A 22 0.54 -6.19 4.21
N ALA A 23 1.27 -5.09 4.39
CA ALA A 23 1.22 -4.28 5.61
C ALA A 23 -0.20 -3.77 5.92
N GLY A 24 -0.95 -3.34 4.91
CA GLY A 24 -2.34 -2.93 5.08
C GLY A 24 -3.25 -4.08 5.55
N ARG A 25 -3.03 -5.32 5.06
CA ARG A 25 -3.78 -6.50 5.51
C ARG A 25 -3.44 -6.89 6.94
N ASP A 26 -2.16 -6.86 7.31
CA ASP A 26 -1.72 -7.16 8.67
C ASP A 26 -2.31 -6.15 9.66
N LEU A 27 -2.32 -4.86 9.30
CA LEU A 27 -2.89 -3.80 10.12
C LEU A 27 -4.41 -3.93 10.27
N ALA A 28 -5.12 -4.38 9.23
CA ALA A 28 -6.54 -4.71 9.31
C ALA A 28 -6.81 -5.91 10.24
N ALA A 29 -5.96 -6.94 10.22
CA ALA A 29 -6.08 -8.08 11.12
C ALA A 29 -5.84 -7.68 12.60
N VAL A 30 -4.88 -6.79 12.84
CA VAL A 30 -4.64 -6.21 14.18
C VAL A 30 -5.85 -5.39 14.64
N ALA A 31 -6.42 -4.56 13.76
CA ALA A 31 -7.62 -3.79 14.09
C ALA A 31 -8.80 -4.70 14.46
N GLN A 32 -9.03 -5.79 13.71
CA GLN A 32 -10.09 -6.74 14.05
C GLN A 32 -9.88 -7.38 15.41
N ARG A 33 -8.65 -7.81 15.72
CA ARG A 33 -8.34 -8.38 17.04
C ARG A 33 -8.57 -7.38 18.17
N LEU A 34 -8.19 -6.12 17.99
CA LEU A 34 -8.46 -5.06 18.97
C LEU A 34 -9.96 -4.84 19.17
N ALA A 35 -10.77 -4.89 18.12
CA ALA A 35 -12.22 -4.79 18.23
C ALA A 35 -12.81 -5.95 19.04
N ASP A 36 -12.34 -7.18 18.78
CA ASP A 36 -12.78 -8.36 19.53
C ASP A 36 -12.38 -8.27 21.01
N ASP A 37 -11.17 -7.81 21.31
CA ASP A 37 -10.67 -7.60 22.69
C ASP A 37 -11.50 -6.53 23.43
N VAL A 38 -11.86 -5.42 22.76
CA VAL A 38 -12.73 -4.37 23.31
C VAL A 38 -14.13 -4.91 23.61
N ALA A 39 -14.70 -5.71 22.72
CA ALA A 39 -16.00 -6.35 22.95
C ALA A 39 -15.94 -7.32 24.15
N GLY A 40 -14.85 -8.07 24.29
CA GLY A 40 -14.59 -8.92 25.45
C GLY A 40 -14.51 -8.14 26.76
N LEU A 41 -13.79 -7.00 26.77
CA LEU A 41 -13.69 -6.11 27.92
C LEU A 41 -15.05 -5.51 28.31
N GLN A 42 -15.83 -5.03 27.34
CA GLN A 42 -17.19 -4.52 27.57
C GLN A 42 -18.08 -5.57 28.24
N SER A 43 -18.03 -6.81 27.77
CA SER A 43 -18.78 -7.92 28.36
C SER A 43 -18.35 -8.20 29.81
N ALA A 44 -17.04 -8.20 30.09
CA ALA A 44 -16.50 -8.44 31.42
C ALA A 44 -16.91 -7.36 32.44
N VAL A 45 -16.92 -6.08 32.02
CA VAL A 45 -17.32 -4.94 32.86
C VAL A 45 -18.81 -4.95 33.21
N GLY A 46 -19.64 -5.55 32.34
CA GLY A 46 -21.06 -5.73 32.60
C GLY A 46 -21.40 -6.88 33.56
N ALA A 47 -20.55 -7.90 33.65
CA ALA A 47 -20.91 -9.20 34.23
C ALA A 47 -20.72 -9.30 35.76
N SER A 48 -19.97 -8.41 36.40
CA SER A 48 -19.69 -8.54 37.84
C SER A 48 -19.40 -7.17 38.44
N ASP A 49 -20.15 -6.76 39.47
CA ASP A 49 -19.84 -5.55 40.24
C ASP A 49 -18.85 -5.94 41.36
N PRO A 50 -17.54 -5.61 41.23
CA PRO A 50 -16.54 -6.06 42.17
C PRO A 50 -16.62 -5.29 43.51
N PHE A 51 -17.41 -4.21 43.58
CA PHE A 51 -17.41 -3.29 44.71
C PHE A 51 -18.46 -3.65 45.78
N GLY A 52 -19.33 -4.62 45.54
CA GLY A 52 -20.38 -5.02 46.50
C GLY A 52 -21.52 -4.00 46.61
N THR A 53 -22.56 -4.33 47.39
CA THR A 53 -23.85 -3.62 47.36
C THR A 53 -24.00 -2.47 48.36
N GLY A 54 -22.92 -1.99 48.97
CA GLY A 54 -22.97 -0.86 49.91
C GLY A 54 -23.23 0.48 49.21
N GLU A 55 -23.94 1.42 49.85
CA GLU A 55 -24.22 2.73 49.23
C GLU A 55 -22.97 3.51 48.81
N SER A 56 -21.91 3.47 49.63
CA SER A 56 -20.63 4.10 49.31
C SER A 56 -19.88 3.40 48.18
N THR A 57 -20.09 2.09 48.01
CA THR A 57 -19.48 1.31 46.92
C THR A 57 -20.21 1.51 45.60
N LEU A 58 -21.52 1.81 45.62
CA LEU A 58 -22.29 2.15 44.42
C LEU A 58 -21.79 3.43 43.73
N VAL A 59 -21.40 4.47 44.48
CA VAL A 59 -20.86 5.71 43.90
C VAL A 59 -19.52 5.46 43.21
N VAL A 60 -18.66 4.66 43.84
CA VAL A 60 -17.35 4.27 43.27
C VAL A 60 -17.55 3.39 42.04
N ALA A 61 -18.47 2.43 42.09
CA ALA A 61 -18.81 1.57 40.96
C ALA A 61 -19.32 2.37 39.75
N ALA A 62 -20.17 3.38 39.99
CA ALA A 62 -20.68 4.27 38.96
C ALA A 62 -19.55 5.12 38.32
N ALA A 63 -18.67 5.71 39.15
CA ALA A 63 -17.53 6.47 38.66
C ALA A 63 -16.54 5.60 37.86
N TYR A 64 -16.27 4.38 38.34
CA TYR A 64 -15.43 3.41 37.64
C TYR A 64 -16.02 3.04 36.28
N ARG A 65 -17.32 2.71 36.22
CA ARG A 65 -17.99 2.35 34.97
C ARG A 65 -17.94 3.50 33.96
N ALA A 66 -18.20 4.73 34.38
CA ALA A 66 -18.10 5.90 33.49
C ALA A 66 -16.69 6.10 32.89
N VAL A 67 -15.63 5.91 33.69
CA VAL A 67 -14.25 5.99 33.21
C VAL A 67 -13.95 4.86 32.22
N VAL A 68 -14.39 3.64 32.53
CA VAL A 68 -14.17 2.47 31.68
C VAL A 68 -14.92 2.59 30.35
N GLU A 69 -16.18 3.04 30.36
CA GLU A 69 -16.95 3.31 29.15
C GLU A 69 -16.24 4.35 28.26
N THR A 70 -15.77 5.45 28.86
CA THR A 70 -15.02 6.48 28.12
C THR A 70 -13.74 5.92 27.49
N ALA A 71 -13.01 5.06 28.23
CA ALA A 71 -11.81 4.41 27.70
C ALA A 71 -12.13 3.45 26.55
N LEU A 72 -13.22 2.69 26.65
CA LEU A 72 -13.65 1.75 25.62
C LEU A 72 -14.12 2.47 24.36
N ASP A 73 -14.82 3.61 24.49
CA ASP A 73 -15.18 4.47 23.36
C ASP A 73 -13.94 5.00 22.63
N ALA A 74 -12.92 5.45 23.39
CA ALA A 74 -11.66 5.91 22.81
C ALA A 74 -10.91 4.79 22.07
N LEU A 75 -10.85 3.58 22.64
CA LEU A 75 -10.25 2.41 21.98
C LEU A 75 -11.02 2.02 20.72
N GLY A 76 -12.36 2.07 20.75
CA GLY A 76 -13.21 1.82 19.58
C GLY A 76 -12.88 2.79 18.45
N SER A 77 -12.85 4.10 18.74
CA SER A 77 -12.51 5.12 17.74
C SER A 77 -11.11 4.93 17.14
N TYR A 78 -10.12 4.56 17.96
CA TYR A 78 -8.77 4.29 17.45
C TYR A 78 -8.74 3.07 16.51
N THR A 79 -9.49 2.03 16.86
CA THR A 79 -9.60 0.81 16.06
C THR A 79 -10.25 1.08 14.69
N GLU A 80 -11.29 1.91 14.66
CA GLU A 80 -11.92 2.37 13.41
C GLU A 80 -10.94 3.17 12.54
N GLN A 81 -10.21 4.11 13.14
CA GLN A 81 -9.18 4.90 12.44
C GLN A 81 -8.09 4.00 11.85
N LEU A 82 -7.66 2.99 12.61
CA LEU A 82 -6.69 2.00 12.17
C LEU A 82 -7.22 1.21 10.97
N GLY A 83 -8.47 0.73 11.03
CA GLY A 83 -9.13 0.06 9.92
C GLY A 83 -9.23 0.92 8.65
N PHE A 84 -9.59 2.19 8.79
CA PHE A 84 -9.65 3.14 7.68
C PHE A 84 -8.27 3.38 7.04
N ALA A 85 -7.23 3.54 7.87
CA ALA A 85 -5.86 3.68 7.40
C ALA A 85 -5.38 2.43 6.63
N ALA A 86 -5.70 1.22 7.15
CA ALA A 86 -5.41 -0.05 6.49
C ALA A 86 -6.05 -0.12 5.10
N ALA A 87 -7.34 0.18 5.00
CA ALA A 87 -8.07 0.16 3.73
C ALA A 87 -7.49 1.17 2.73
N THR A 88 -7.11 2.35 3.21
CA THR A 88 -6.49 3.40 2.39
C THR A 88 -5.14 2.95 1.81
N LEU A 89 -4.29 2.30 2.62
CA LEU A 89 -3.01 1.75 2.17
C LEU A 89 -3.19 0.70 1.08
N VAL A 90 -4.15 -0.22 1.24
CA VAL A 90 -4.46 -1.24 0.23
C VAL A 90 -4.93 -0.61 -1.09
N MET A 91 -5.79 0.41 -1.02
CA MET A 91 -6.25 1.13 -2.22
C MET A 91 -5.11 1.87 -2.92
N GLN A 92 -4.24 2.54 -2.16
CA GLN A 92 -3.08 3.24 -2.70
C GLN A 92 -2.10 2.27 -3.37
N ALA A 93 -1.81 1.13 -2.74
CA ALA A 93 -0.95 0.10 -3.32
C ALA A 93 -1.48 -0.40 -4.68
N ARG A 94 -2.79 -0.64 -4.78
CA ARG A 94 -3.44 -1.04 -6.04
C ARG A 94 -3.37 0.04 -7.12
N SER A 95 -3.59 1.29 -6.74
CA SER A 95 -3.48 2.43 -7.66
C SER A 95 -2.07 2.57 -8.23
N VAL A 96 -1.05 2.45 -7.38
CA VAL A 96 0.36 2.49 -7.81
C VAL A 96 0.69 1.33 -8.74
N ALA A 97 0.25 0.11 -8.42
CA ALA A 97 0.47 -1.06 -9.29
C ALA A 97 -0.18 -0.90 -10.67
N ALA A 98 -1.38 -0.32 -10.74
CA ALA A 98 -2.04 -0.02 -12.02
C ALA A 98 -1.26 1.03 -12.84
N ALA A 99 -0.82 2.11 -12.20
CA ALA A 99 -0.02 3.15 -12.86
C ALA A 99 1.33 2.62 -13.38
N ASP A 100 1.98 1.71 -12.62
CA ASP A 100 3.22 1.06 -13.06
C ASP A 100 3.00 0.16 -14.29
N ALA A 101 1.91 -0.60 -14.31
CA ALA A 101 1.54 -1.44 -15.45
C ALA A 101 1.26 -0.61 -16.71
N ASP A 102 0.50 0.49 -16.58
CA ASP A 102 0.21 1.42 -17.69
C ASP A 102 1.49 2.09 -18.21
N GLY A 103 2.39 2.49 -17.30
CA GLY A 103 3.69 3.06 -17.63
C GLY A 103 4.60 2.07 -18.38
N ALA A 104 4.65 0.81 -17.92
CA ALA A 104 5.40 -0.26 -18.58
C ALA A 104 4.86 -0.56 -20.00
N ALA A 105 3.53 -0.55 -20.16
CA ALA A 105 2.88 -0.73 -21.46
C ALA A 105 3.21 0.44 -22.42
N ALA A 106 3.13 1.68 -21.94
CA ALA A 106 3.48 2.87 -22.72
C ALA A 106 4.95 2.87 -23.16
N LEU A 107 5.86 2.50 -22.25
CA LEU A 107 7.29 2.40 -22.56
C LEU A 107 7.57 1.31 -23.60
N SER A 108 6.92 0.15 -23.48
CA SER A 108 7.04 -0.95 -24.43
C SER A 108 6.55 -0.55 -25.83
N ALA A 109 5.42 0.17 -25.90
CA ALA A 109 4.90 0.70 -27.15
C ALA A 109 5.84 1.74 -27.79
N ALA A 110 6.41 2.64 -26.98
CA ALA A 110 7.39 3.62 -27.45
C ALA A 110 8.67 2.96 -27.98
N ALA A 111 9.17 1.92 -27.29
CA ALA A 111 10.33 1.15 -27.73
C ALA A 111 10.07 0.43 -29.06
N ALA A 112 8.88 -0.18 -29.23
CA ALA A 112 8.48 -0.82 -30.49
C ALA A 112 8.36 0.19 -31.65
N GLY A 113 7.80 1.38 -31.39
CA GLY A 113 7.73 2.46 -32.37
C GLY A 113 9.11 3.00 -32.79
N ALA A 114 10.03 3.15 -31.82
CA ALA A 114 11.41 3.56 -32.09
C ALA A 114 12.19 2.49 -32.89
N ALA A 115 11.97 1.20 -32.63
CA ALA A 115 12.59 0.11 -33.39
C ALA A 115 12.10 0.05 -34.84
N GLY A 116 10.84 0.39 -35.11
CA GLY A 116 10.29 0.49 -36.47
C GLY A 116 10.85 1.67 -37.28
N ALA A 117 11.28 2.74 -36.61
CA ALA A 117 11.86 3.93 -37.25
C ALA A 117 13.32 3.73 -37.68
N VAL A 118 14.02 2.71 -37.17
CA VAL A 118 15.38 2.31 -37.59
C VAL A 118 15.30 1.26 -38.69
N SER A 119 14.50 1.50 -39.73
CA SER A 119 14.71 0.84 -41.02
C SER A 119 15.77 1.63 -41.78
N LEU A 120 17.03 1.20 -41.66
CA LEU A 120 18.13 1.75 -42.44
C LEU A 120 17.82 1.58 -43.94
N PRO A 121 17.86 2.66 -44.75
CA PRO A 121 17.79 2.58 -46.20
C PRO A 121 19.14 2.04 -46.70
N GLY A 122 19.27 0.71 -46.71
CA GLY A 122 20.54 0.03 -47.00
C GLY A 122 20.36 -1.27 -47.75
N GLY A 123 19.34 -1.36 -48.62
CA GLY A 123 19.26 -2.42 -49.63
C GLY A 123 20.26 -2.15 -50.74
N VAL A 124 21.53 -2.52 -50.55
CA VAL A 124 22.48 -2.62 -51.66
C VAL A 124 22.01 -3.76 -52.57
N ALA A 125 21.24 -3.39 -53.59
CA ALA A 125 20.89 -4.25 -54.69
C ALA A 125 22.18 -4.75 -55.33
N GLY A 126 22.50 -6.03 -55.14
CA GLY A 126 23.58 -6.70 -55.83
C GLY A 126 23.31 -6.66 -57.34
N THR A 127 24.04 -5.80 -58.05
CA THR A 127 24.11 -5.83 -59.50
C THR A 127 24.92 -7.07 -59.88
N GLY A 128 24.18 -8.12 -60.27
CA GLY A 128 24.74 -9.36 -60.78
C GLY A 128 25.72 -9.08 -61.92
N GLY A 129 26.93 -9.60 -61.77
CA GLY A 129 27.92 -9.62 -62.83
C GLY A 129 27.45 -10.53 -63.96
N SER A 130 27.35 -9.97 -65.16
CA SER A 130 27.38 -10.75 -66.41
C SER A 130 28.68 -10.42 -67.15
N ALA A 131 29.73 -11.22 -66.89
CA ALA A 131 30.87 -11.30 -67.78
C ALA A 131 30.51 -12.26 -68.92
N GLY A 132 30.03 -11.71 -70.03
CA GLY A 132 29.85 -12.44 -71.28
C GLY A 132 31.21 -12.80 -71.88
N GLY A 133 31.36 -14.08 -72.22
CA GLY A 133 32.45 -14.60 -73.03
C GLY A 133 32.01 -14.88 -74.48
N GLY A 134 33.00 -14.99 -75.36
CA GLY A 134 32.91 -15.47 -76.75
C GLY A 134 32.58 -14.36 -77.76
N GLU A 135 33.26 -14.21 -78.89
CA GLU A 135 34.37 -14.91 -79.56
C GLU A 135 35.14 -13.88 -80.40
#